data_AF-A0A7W0Q5H2-F1
#
_entry.id   AF-A0A7W0Q5H2-F1
#
_cell.length_a   1.000
_cell.length_b   1.000
_cell.length_c   1.000
_cell.angle_alpha   90.00
_cell.angle_beta   90.00
_cell.angle_gamma   90.00
#
_symmetry.space_group_name_H-M   'P 1'
#
loop_
_entity.id
_entity.type
_entity.pdbx_description
1 polymer ?
#
loop_
_entity_poly.entity_id
_entity_poly.type
_entity_poly.pdbx_seq_one_letter_code
_entity_poly.pdbx_strand_id
1 'polypeptide(L)' 'MRRLHFSVDEQTAKRIQREAKRLGMTVSKYLATLVSRGVGGAWPAGYLERVVGSCVGSALTDPGERSLDDVDLAVR' A
#
# COMPACT_ATOMS: atom_id res chain seq x y z
N MET A 1 -10.23 17.35 -12.53
CA MET A 1 -9.87 15.93 -12.36
C MET A 1 -8.62 15.62 -13.16
N ARG A 2 -7.67 14.85 -12.64
CA ARG A 2 -6.51 14.36 -13.41
C ARG A 2 -6.82 12.98 -13.99
N ARG A 3 -6.48 12.75 -15.27
CA ARG A 3 -6.64 11.44 -15.92
C ARG A 3 -5.36 10.63 -15.73
N LEU A 4 -5.49 9.40 -15.23
CA LEU A 4 -4.41 8.44 -15.12
C LEU A 4 -4.59 7.36 -16.19
N HIS A 5 -3.51 7.03 -16.87
CA HIS A 5 -3.46 5.92 -17.83
C HIS A 5 -2.43 4.91 -17.33
N PHE A 6 -2.79 3.64 -17.32
CA PHE A 6 -1.90 2.57 -16.88
C PHE A 6 -2.15 1.32 -17.72
N SER A 7 -1.10 0.54 -17.92
CA SER A 7 -1.15 -0.73 -18.62
C SER A 7 -1.01 -1.86 -17.61
N VAL A 8 -1.85 -2.88 -17.74
CA VAL A 8 -1.82 -4.11 -16.94
C VAL A 8 -1.88 -5.30 -17.88
N ASP A 9 -1.46 -6.47 -17.40
CA ASP A 9 -1.66 -7.71 -18.12
C ASP A 9 -3.17 -8.02 -18.29
N GLU A 10 -3.47 -8.87 -19.27
CA GLU A 10 -4.84 -9.24 -19.65
C GLU A 10 -5.62 -9.88 -18.48
N GLN A 11 -4.95 -10.68 -17.65
CA GLN A 11 -5.62 -11.36 -16.54
C GLN A 11 -6.04 -10.36 -15.47
N THR A 12 -5.17 -9.40 -15.16
CA THR A 12 -5.46 -8.29 -14.26
C THR A 12 -6.60 -7.42 -14.81
N ALA A 13 -6.59 -7.07 -16.10
CA ALA A 13 -7.67 -6.31 -16.74
C ALA A 13 -9.03 -7.03 -16.61
N LYS A 14 -9.08 -8.34 -16.92
CA LYS A 14 -10.30 -9.16 -16.78
C LYS A 14 -10.78 -9.23 -15.33
N ARG A 15 -9.86 -9.34 -14.37
CA ARG A 15 -10.23 -9.36 -12.95
C ARG A 15 -10.86 -8.05 -12.52
N ILE A 16 -10.26 -6.91 -12.88
CA ILE A 16 -10.79 -5.57 -12.58
C ILE A 16 -12.21 -5.40 -13.16
N GLN A 17 -12.41 -5.80 -14.42
CA GLN A 17 -13.73 -5.71 -15.06
C GLN A 17 -14.78 -6.56 -14.36
N ARG A 18 -14.43 -7.79 -13.96
CA ARG A 18 -15.35 -8.68 -13.22
C ARG A 18 -15.74 -8.09 -11.87
N GLU A 19 -14.80 -7.57 -11.10
CA GLU A 19 -15.08 -6.96 -9.80
C GLU A 19 -15.92 -5.70 -9.92
N ALA A 20 -15.60 -4.84 -10.89
CA ALA A 20 -16.40 -3.65 -11.16
C ALA A 20 -17.85 -4.01 -11.52
N LYS A 21 -18.04 -5.01 -12.41
CA LYS A 21 -19.36 -5.52 -12.79
C LYS A 21 -20.12 -6.11 -11.61
N ARG A 22 -19.46 -6.92 -10.77
CA ARG A 22 -20.05 -7.53 -9.56
C ARG A 22 -20.59 -6.47 -8.60
N LEU A 23 -19.94 -5.31 -8.52
CA LEU A 23 -20.34 -4.18 -7.68
C LEU A 23 -21.27 -3.18 -8.38
N GLY A 24 -21.70 -3.43 -9.62
CA GLY A 24 -22.52 -2.49 -10.40
C GLY A 24 -21.82 -1.17 -10.72
N MET A 25 -20.48 -1.18 -10.82
CA MET A 25 -19.65 0.00 -11.05
C MET A 25 -18.99 -0.04 -12.42
N THR A 26 -18.69 1.14 -12.98
CA THR A 26 -17.76 1.25 -14.10
C THR A 26 -16.33 0.97 -13.63
N VAL A 27 -15.46 0.52 -14.54
CA VAL A 27 -14.04 0.26 -14.24
C VAL A 27 -13.35 1.51 -13.67
N SER A 28 -13.58 2.69 -14.27
CA SER A 28 -13.00 3.95 -13.77
C SER A 28 -13.46 4.29 -12.36
N LYS A 29 -14.75 4.08 -12.02
CA LYS A 29 -15.28 4.33 -10.67
C LYS A 29 -14.73 3.33 -9.65
N TYR A 30 -14.63 2.07 -10.04
CA TYR A 30 -14.02 1.02 -9.23
C TYR A 30 -12.56 1.36 -8.89
N LEU A 31 -11.76 1.72 -9.89
CA LEU A 31 -10.36 2.10 -9.72
C LEU A 31 -10.20 3.36 -8.88
N ALA A 32 -11.00 4.40 -9.13
CA ALA A 32 -10.98 5.61 -8.32
C ALA A 32 -11.25 5.30 -6.84
N THR A 33 -12.21 4.42 -6.56
CA THR A 33 -12.53 3.98 -5.20
C THR A 33 -11.35 3.22 -4.57
N LEU A 34 -10.71 2.33 -5.33
CA LEU A 34 -9.56 1.56 -4.86
C LEU A 34 -8.37 2.47 -4.54
N VAL A 35 -8.06 3.43 -5.41
CA VAL A 35 -7.00 4.43 -5.20
C VAL A 35 -7.34 5.33 -4.02
N SER A 36 -8.57 5.82 -3.89
CA SER A 36 -8.97 6.63 -2.74
C SER A 36 -8.86 5.88 -1.42
N ARG A 37 -9.14 4.58 -1.39
CA ARG A 37 -8.93 3.74 -0.19
C ARG A 37 -7.45 3.51 0.10
N GLY A 38 -6.64 3.26 -0.93
CA GLY A 38 -5.21 3.00 -0.78
C GLY A 38 -4.42 4.25 -0.38
N VAL A 39 -4.78 5.42 -0.91
CA VAL A 39 -4.10 6.70 -0.65
C VAL A 39 -4.73 7.46 0.52
N GLY A 40 -6.03 7.24 0.79
CA GLY A 40 -6.74 7.87 1.90
C GLY A 40 -6.35 7.35 3.29
N GLY A 41 -5.50 6.32 3.36
CA GLY A 41 -4.89 5.84 4.59
C GLY A 41 -3.73 6.70 5.05
N ALA A 42 -3.93 8.01 5.22
CA ALA A 42 -3.07 8.73 6.16
C ALA A 42 -3.47 8.26 7.56
N TRP A 43 -2.50 7.78 8.35
CA TRP A 43 -2.74 7.57 9.77
C TRP A 43 -3.28 8.87 10.38
N PRO A 44 -4.26 8.82 11.28
CA PRO A 44 -4.72 10.02 11.96
C PRO A 44 -3.51 10.79 12.52
N ALA A 45 -3.51 12.11 12.40
CA ALA A 45 -2.46 12.92 12.99
C ALA A 45 -2.34 12.58 14.49
N GLY A 46 -1.14 12.24 14.96
CA GLY A 46 -0.94 11.83 16.34
C GLY A 46 -1.17 10.34 16.63
N TYR A 47 -1.50 9.50 15.64
CA TYR A 47 -1.81 8.09 15.87
C TYR A 47 -0.58 7.29 16.34
N LEU A 48 0.58 7.50 15.74
CA LEU A 48 1.82 6.82 16.13
C LEU A 48 2.24 7.24 17.55
N GLU A 49 2.09 8.52 17.88
CA GLU A 49 2.37 9.10 19.20
C GLU A 49 1.45 8.53 20.28
N ARG A 50 0.18 8.24 19.93
CA ARG A 50 -0.81 7.65 20.83
C ARG A 50 -0.68 6.14 21.01
N VAL A 51 -0.26 5.41 19.98
CA VAL A 51 -0.27 3.93 19.96
C VAL A 51 1.08 3.35 20.36
N VAL A 52 2.17 3.94 19.89
CA VAL A 52 3.53 3.42 20.17
C VAL A 52 4.12 4.10 21.41
N GLY A 53 3.54 5.22 21.86
CA GLY A 53 4.28 6.20 22.64
C GLY A 53 5.33 6.84 21.75
N SER A 54 5.66 8.11 21.98
CA SER A 54 6.74 8.77 21.23
C SER A 54 7.98 7.86 21.17
N CYS A 55 8.48 7.57 19.97
CA CYS A 55 9.81 7.00 19.79
C CYS A 55 10.84 8.06 20.21
N VAL A 56 11.01 8.24 21.52
CA VAL A 56 12.07 9.06 22.10
C VAL A 56 13.36 8.26 21.98
N GLY A 57 14.05 8.38 20.85
CA GLY A 57 15.37 7.77 20.73
C GLY A 57 15.85 7.64 19.29
N SER A 58 16.56 8.68 18.83
CA SER A 58 17.42 8.71 17.64
C SER A 58 16.73 8.45 16.28
N ALA A 59 17.16 9.21 15.26
CA ALA A 59 16.74 9.00 13.89
C ALA A 59 16.84 7.51 13.54
N LEU A 60 15.74 6.94 13.03
CA LEU A 60 15.76 5.60 12.44
C LEU A 60 16.75 5.65 11.27
N THR A 61 17.96 5.16 11.50
CA THR A 61 18.93 4.97 10.44
C THR A 61 18.46 3.78 9.61
N ASP A 62 18.32 3.99 8.30
CA ASP A 62 18.13 2.90 7.36
C ASP A 62 19.24 1.86 7.62
N PRO A 63 18.91 0.59 7.93
CA PRO A 63 19.93 -0.44 8.17
C PRO A 63 20.83 -0.73 6.96
N GLY A 64 20.59 -0.07 5.82
CA GLY A 64 21.20 -0.38 4.55
C GLY A 64 20.58 -1.66 3.99
N GLU A 65 20.54 -1.75 2.67
CA GLU A 65 20.11 -2.96 1.98
C GLU A 65 21.12 -4.08 2.31
N ARG A 66 20.83 -4.89 3.34
CA ARG A 66 21.61 -6.09 3.63
C ARG A 66 21.25 -7.17 2.61
N SER A 67 22.26 -7.88 2.13
CA SER A 67 22.04 -9.08 1.34
C SER A 67 21.22 -10.07 2.16
N LEU A 68 20.25 -10.74 1.53
CA LEU A 68 19.47 -11.82 2.16
C LEU A 68 20.35 -12.97 2.66
N ASP A 69 21.59 -13.06 2.15
CA ASP A 69 22.57 -14.08 2.50
C ASP A 69 23.29 -13.80 3.84
N ASP A 70 23.16 -12.61 4.43
CA ASP A 70 23.83 -12.22 5.69
C ASP A 70 22.99 -12.52 6.95
N VAL A 71 21.82 -13.13 6.80
CA VAL A 71 20.95 -13.48 7.93
C VAL A 71 21.33 -14.85 8.47
N ASP A 72 22.32 -14.88 9.36
CA ASP A 72 22.61 -16.09 10.13
C ASP A 72 21.50 -16.26 11.19
N LEU A 73 20.46 -17.04 10.84
CA LEU A 73 19.43 -17.48 11.76
C LEU A 73 20.04 -18.48 12.74
N ALA A 74 20.81 -17.97 13.70
CA ALA A 74 21.20 -18.70 14.89
C ALA A 74 19.94 -18.91 15.76
N VAL A 75 19.16 -19.94 15.42
CA VAL A 75 18.11 -20.47 16.28
C VAL A 75 18.81 -21.15 17.47
N ARG A 76 18.73 -20.52 18.63
CA ARG A 76 18.96 -21.16 19.93
C ARG A 76 17.76 -20.92 20.83
#